data_AF-A0A4R8GNP9-F1
#
_entry.id   AF-A0A4R8GNP9-F1
#
_cell.length_a   1.000
_cell.length_b   1.000
_cell.length_c   1.000
_cell.angle_alpha   90.00
_cell.angle_beta   90.00
_cell.angle_gamma   90.00
#
_symmetry.space_group_name_H-M   'P 1'
#
loop_
_entity.id
_entity.type
_entity.pdbx_description
1 polymer ?
#
loop_
_entity_poly.entity_id
_entity_poly.type
_entity_poly.pdbx_seq_one_letter_code
_entity_poly.pdbx_strand_id
1 'polypeptide(L)'
;MIEIKTINNRRFMTGFELTETETTISIGHGKLDSKDIEAVEFDLIFDQEINVIHDLYIVKINNSYDYRLIVTYDDGRTPAVFEGEGEIFHRLMTVETAKDGTYKGDFVFIEELIIEESGNNEAYPDNSKA
;
A
#
# COMPACT_ATOMS: atom_id res chain seq x y z
N MET A 1 -2.26 10.28 -13.26
CA MET A 1 -3.07 10.50 -12.04
C MET A 1 -3.17 9.20 -11.28
N ILE A 2 -2.83 9.22 -10.00
CA ILE A 2 -2.90 8.06 -9.11
C ILE A 2 -4.22 8.10 -8.32
N GLU A 3 -4.99 7.00 -8.38
CA GLU A 3 -6.22 6.83 -7.61
C GLU A 3 -5.90 6.35 -6.19
N ILE A 4 -6.43 7.01 -5.17
CA ILE A 4 -6.34 6.52 -3.78
C ILE A 4 -7.47 5.51 -3.54
N LYS A 5 -7.10 4.28 -3.20
CA LYS A 5 -8.01 3.21 -2.78
C LYS A 5 -7.79 2.91 -1.32
N THR A 6 -8.85 2.55 -0.61
CA THR A 6 -8.76 2.15 0.81
C THR A 6 -9.16 0.69 1.00
N ILE A 7 -8.47 0.03 1.93
CA ILE A 7 -8.85 -1.29 2.44
C ILE A 7 -8.89 -1.26 3.97
N ASN A 8 -9.85 -1.93 4.58
CA ASN A 8 -9.96 -2.00 6.03
C ASN A 8 -9.21 -3.22 6.57
N ASN A 9 -8.37 -3.02 7.59
CA ASN A 9 -7.65 -4.12 8.24
C ASN A 9 -7.34 -3.82 9.71
N ARG A 10 -7.01 -4.86 10.49
CA ARG A 10 -6.56 -4.72 11.88
C ARG A 10 -5.21 -4.01 11.98
N ARG A 11 -4.36 -4.20 10.97
CA ARG A 11 -3.16 -3.40 10.80
C ARG A 11 -3.45 -2.24 9.89
N PHE A 12 -3.02 -1.03 10.21
CA PHE A 12 -3.44 0.15 9.46
C PHE A 12 -2.35 1.21 9.37
N MET A 13 -2.52 2.10 8.40
CA MET A 13 -1.59 3.14 8.04
C MET A 13 -2.06 4.49 8.61
N THR A 14 -1.12 5.32 9.05
CA THR A 14 -1.39 6.72 9.45
C THR A 14 -0.27 7.64 8.98
N GLY A 15 -0.62 8.90 8.67
CA GLY A 15 0.35 9.96 8.40
C GLY A 15 1.00 9.99 7.01
N PHE A 16 0.79 8.99 6.14
CA PHE A 16 1.34 9.01 4.79
C PHE A 16 0.68 10.09 3.92
N GLU A 17 1.50 10.88 3.25
CA GLU A 17 1.08 11.89 2.27
C GLU A 17 1.66 11.54 0.91
N LEU A 18 0.81 11.40 -0.10
CA LEU A 18 1.22 11.16 -1.48
C LEU A 18 1.37 12.49 -2.21
N THR A 19 2.56 12.74 -2.76
CA THR A 19 2.82 13.85 -3.67
C THR A 19 3.31 13.29 -5.00
N GLU A 20 2.74 13.77 -6.10
CA GLU A 20 3.16 13.41 -7.47
C GLU A 20 3.57 14.65 -8.25
N THR A 21 4.64 14.52 -9.05
CA THR A 21 5.03 15.48 -10.08
C THR A 21 4.82 14.86 -11.46
N GLU A 22 5.36 15.46 -12.51
CA GLU A 22 5.33 14.86 -13.85
C GLU A 22 6.21 13.60 -13.97
N THR A 23 7.27 13.49 -13.16
CA THR A 23 8.31 12.44 -13.32
C THR A 23 8.68 11.73 -12.03
N THR A 24 8.17 12.15 -10.87
CA THR A 24 8.62 11.65 -9.57
C THR A 24 7.42 11.50 -8.64
N ILE A 25 7.47 10.46 -7.81
CA ILE A 25 6.50 10.18 -6.76
C ILE A 25 7.21 10.23 -5.42
N SER A 26 6.60 10.94 -4.46
CA SER A 26 7.08 11.01 -3.09
C SER A 26 5.97 10.59 -2.13
N ILE A 27 6.30 9.72 -1.19
CA ILE A 27 5.43 9.29 -0.10
C ILE A 27 6.07 9.76 1.20
N GLY A 28 5.36 10.61 1.93
CA GLY A 28 5.81 11.15 3.21
C GLY A 28 5.96 10.07 4.29
N HIS A 29 6.68 10.42 5.35
CA HIS A 29 6.82 9.59 6.54
C HIS A 29 5.44 9.21 7.11
N GLY A 30 5.27 7.97 7.48
CA GLY A 30 4.04 7.49 8.11
C GLY A 30 4.28 6.40 9.12
N LYS A 31 3.20 5.78 9.57
CA LYS A 31 3.25 4.64 10.50
C LYS A 31 2.37 3.51 10.01
N LEU A 32 2.89 2.29 10.09
CA LEU A 32 2.10 1.08 10.03
C LEU A 32 1.95 0.54 11.45
N ASP A 33 0.72 0.56 11.97
CA ASP A 33 0.40 0.43 13.38
C ASP A 33 1.16 1.49 14.23
N SER A 34 2.14 1.04 15.02
CA SER A 34 3.01 1.89 15.85
C SER A 34 4.44 1.97 15.32
N LYS A 35 4.72 1.39 14.14
CA LYS A 35 6.05 1.35 13.55
C LYS A 35 6.19 2.45 12.52
N ASP A 36 7.20 3.30 12.71
CA ASP A 36 7.55 4.33 11.74
C ASP A 36 8.03 3.69 10.43
N ILE A 37 7.65 4.33 9.34
CA ILE A 37 8.14 4.05 8.00
C ILE A 37 8.64 5.38 7.44
N GLU A 38 9.92 5.42 7.10
CA GLU A 38 10.58 6.62 6.55
C GLU A 38 9.95 7.05 5.23
N ALA A 39 10.11 8.32 4.86
CA ALA A 39 9.66 8.80 3.55
C ALA A 39 10.43 8.10 2.42
N VAL A 40 9.78 7.95 1.26
CA VAL A 40 10.40 7.41 0.04
C VAL A 40 10.07 8.28 -1.15
N GLU A 41 11.03 8.39 -2.06
CA GLU A 41 10.88 9.09 -3.34
C GLU A 41 11.50 8.23 -4.44
N PHE A 42 10.84 8.17 -5.59
CA PHE A 42 11.35 7.48 -6.77
C PHE A 42 10.88 8.14 -8.06
N ASP A 43 11.71 8.00 -9.09
CA ASP A 43 11.41 8.48 -10.43
C ASP A 43 10.52 7.50 -11.19
N LEU A 44 9.58 8.05 -11.96
CA LEU A 44 8.78 7.34 -12.95
C LEU A 44 9.61 7.17 -14.21
N ILE A 45 10.11 5.96 -14.40
CA ILE A 45 10.84 5.57 -15.60
C ILE A 45 9.84 5.54 -16.77
N PHE A 46 10.28 6.08 -17.89
CA PHE A 46 9.54 6.13 -19.15
C PHE A 46 10.33 5.44 -20.25
N ASP A 47 9.63 4.68 -21.08
CA ASP A 47 10.16 4.05 -22.28
C ASP A 47 9.18 4.28 -23.45
N GLN A 48 9.71 4.65 -24.62
CA GLN A 48 8.90 4.99 -25.80
C GLN A 48 8.38 3.75 -26.55
N GLU A 49 8.93 2.58 -26.27
CA GLU A 49 8.61 1.33 -26.96
C GLU A 49 7.74 0.41 -26.10
N ILE A 50 7.86 0.48 -24.77
CA ILE A 50 7.22 -0.47 -23.83
C ILE A 50 6.63 0.30 -22.64
N ASN A 51 5.49 -0.17 -22.12
CA ASN A 51 4.94 0.39 -20.88
C ASN A 51 5.82 -0.02 -19.69
N VAL A 52 6.01 0.88 -18.73
CA VAL A 52 6.83 0.63 -17.55
C VAL A 52 5.96 0.62 -16.31
N ILE A 53 5.98 -0.46 -15.54
CA ILE A 53 5.20 -0.65 -14.33
C ILE A 53 6.12 -0.49 -13.12
N HIS A 54 5.72 0.37 -12.18
CA HIS A 54 6.37 0.63 -10.91
C HIS A 54 5.47 0.08 -9.80
N ASP A 55 5.87 -1.02 -9.18
CA ASP A 55 5.18 -1.56 -8.01
C ASP A 55 6.00 -1.27 -6.75
N LEU A 56 5.42 -0.47 -5.84
CA LEU A 56 6.00 -0.19 -4.54
C LEU A 56 5.36 -1.07 -3.47
N TYR A 57 6.18 -1.87 -2.81
CA TYR A 57 5.78 -2.73 -1.71
C TYR A 57 6.30 -2.21 -0.38
N ILE A 58 5.49 -2.36 0.66
CA ILE A 58 5.96 -2.40 2.04
C ILE A 58 6.38 -3.83 2.32
N VAL A 59 7.64 -4.02 2.69
CA VAL A 59 8.20 -5.31 3.09
C VAL A 59 8.50 -5.31 4.58
N LYS A 60 8.28 -6.46 5.22
CA LYS A 60 8.65 -6.68 6.61
C LYS A 60 10.03 -7.31 6.67
N ILE A 61 10.95 -6.64 7.35
CA ILE A 61 12.32 -7.14 7.59
C ILE A 61 12.52 -7.19 9.10
N ASN A 62 12.63 -8.39 9.65
CA ASN A 62 12.66 -8.64 11.09
C ASN A 62 11.43 -8.03 11.81
N ASN A 63 11.65 -6.96 12.59
CA ASN A 63 10.63 -6.26 13.37
C ASN A 63 10.41 -4.81 12.90
N SER A 64 10.82 -4.50 11.66
CA SER A 64 10.64 -3.21 10.99
C SER A 64 9.99 -3.40 9.62
N TYR A 65 9.61 -2.27 9.02
CA TYR A 65 9.13 -2.19 7.64
C TYR A 65 10.06 -1.32 6.81
N ASP A 66 10.14 -1.62 5.52
CA ASP A 66 10.94 -0.89 4.52
C ASP A 66 10.19 -0.91 3.18
N TYR A 67 10.63 -0.07 2.25
CA TYR A 67 10.11 -0.01 0.90
C TYR A 67 10.94 -0.83 -0.08
N ARG A 68 10.24 -1.48 -1.03
CA ARG A 68 10.85 -2.15 -2.17
C ARG A 68 10.09 -1.77 -3.43
N LEU A 69 10.79 -1.06 -4.31
CA LEU A 69 10.29 -0.72 -5.64
C LEU A 69 10.72 -1.81 -6.62
N ILE A 70 9.77 -2.32 -7.38
CA ILE A 70 10.02 -3.18 -8.54
C ILE A 70 9.63 -2.42 -9.79
N VAL A 71 10.52 -2.38 -10.76
CA VAL A 71 10.28 -1.79 -12.08
C VAL A 71 10.21 -2.91 -13.10
N THR A 72 9.12 -2.97 -13.86
CA THR A 72 8.87 -4.00 -14.87
C THR A 72 8.63 -3.34 -16.22
N TYR A 73 9.40 -3.75 -17.23
CA TYR A 73 9.10 -3.44 -18.62
C TYR A 73 8.07 -4.46 -19.11
N ASP A 74 6.86 -4.00 -19.44
CA ASP A 74 5.74 -4.87 -19.84
C ASP A 74 5.89 -5.36 -21.29
N ASP A 75 6.92 -6.19 -21.51
CA ASP A 75 7.23 -6.82 -22.79
C ASP A 75 6.46 -8.12 -23.04
N GLY A 76 5.62 -8.52 -22.07
CA GLY A 76 4.86 -9.77 -22.07
C GLY A 76 5.69 -11.04 -21.90
N ARG A 77 6.98 -10.93 -21.53
CA ARG A 77 7.92 -12.06 -21.42
C ARG A 77 8.55 -12.15 -20.04
N THR A 78 8.85 -11.01 -19.43
CA THR A 78 9.59 -10.95 -18.18
C THR A 78 8.64 -10.65 -17.03
N PRO A 79 8.36 -11.62 -16.13
CA PRO A 79 7.53 -11.34 -14.97
C PRO A 79 8.28 -10.43 -13.98
N ALA A 80 7.53 -9.62 -13.24
CA ALA A 80 8.03 -8.96 -12.05
C ALA A 80 8.41 -10.02 -11.00
N VAL A 81 9.64 -10.00 -10.51
CA VAL A 81 10.10 -10.93 -9.46
C VAL A 81 10.68 -10.14 -8.30
N PHE A 82 10.21 -10.44 -7.10
CA PHE A 82 10.81 -9.98 -5.87
C PHE A 82 11.86 -10.99 -5.41
N GLU A 83 13.14 -10.61 -5.43
CA GLU A 83 14.26 -11.44 -4.94
C GLU A 83 14.94 -10.82 -3.71
N GLY A 84 14.31 -9.82 -3.08
CA GLY A 84 14.86 -9.11 -1.93
C GLY A 84 14.72 -9.87 -0.61
N GLU A 85 15.47 -9.42 0.40
CA GLU A 85 15.25 -9.87 1.78
C GLU A 85 13.92 -9.34 2.33
N GLY A 86 13.25 -10.17 3.14
CA GLY A 86 12.00 -9.83 3.81
C GLY A 86 10.76 -10.51 3.23
N GLU A 87 9.62 -10.26 3.86
CA GLU A 87 8.31 -10.74 3.44
C GLU A 87 7.49 -9.56 2.90
N ILE A 88 6.87 -9.72 1.72
CA ILE A 88 5.94 -8.72 1.21
C ILE A 88 4.75 -8.62 2.17
N PHE A 89 4.55 -7.44 2.75
CA PHE A 89 3.43 -7.17 3.64
C PHE A 89 2.25 -6.57 2.86
N HIS A 90 2.52 -5.57 2.03
CA HIS A 90 1.47 -4.82 1.35
C HIS A 90 1.98 -4.23 0.03
N ARG A 91 1.16 -4.31 -1.03
CA ARG A 91 1.41 -3.56 -2.27
C ARG A 91 0.82 -2.17 -2.10
N LEU A 92 1.69 -1.22 -1.79
CA LEU A 92 1.27 0.15 -1.50
C LEU A 92 0.86 0.89 -2.76
N MET A 93 1.57 0.68 -3.85
CA MET A 93 1.32 1.42 -5.09
C MET A 93 1.64 0.59 -6.32
N THR A 94 0.85 0.80 -7.38
CA THR A 94 1.18 0.41 -8.75
C THR A 94 1.02 1.63 -9.64
N VAL A 95 2.06 1.99 -10.41
CA VAL A 95 1.99 3.04 -11.43
C VAL A 95 2.48 2.52 -12.76
N GLU A 96 1.66 2.66 -13.79
CA GLU A 96 2.01 2.34 -15.16
C GLU A 96 2.28 3.64 -15.92
N THR A 97 3.49 3.76 -16.45
CA THR A 97 3.88 4.78 -17.42
C THR A 97 3.70 4.21 -18.83
N ALA A 98 2.84 4.83 -19.62
CA ALA A 98 2.58 4.46 -21.01
C ALA A 98 3.66 5.02 -21.95
N LYS A 99 3.70 4.49 -23.19
CA LYS A 99 4.66 4.87 -24.26
C LYS A 99 4.59 6.33 -24.72
N ASP A 100 3.54 7.06 -24.35
CA ASP A 100 3.39 8.48 -24.62
C ASP A 100 3.85 9.37 -23.45
N GLY A 101 4.37 8.78 -22.37
CA GLY A 101 4.83 9.46 -21.17
C GLY A 101 3.73 9.74 -20.16
N THR A 102 2.47 9.44 -20.47
CA THR A 102 1.38 9.56 -19.50
C THR A 102 1.46 8.44 -18.47
N TYR A 103 1.00 8.72 -17.24
CA TYR A 103 0.94 7.71 -16.20
C TYR A 103 -0.43 7.63 -15.52
N LYS A 104 -0.74 6.43 -15.06
CA LYS A 104 -1.91 6.12 -14.23
C LYS A 104 -1.51 5.09 -13.18
N GLY A 105 -2.20 5.09 -12.06
CA GLY A 105 -1.89 4.14 -11.01
C GLY A 105 -2.89 4.13 -9.89
N ASP A 106 -2.62 3.31 -8.89
CA ASP A 106 -3.36 3.30 -7.64
C ASP A 106 -2.41 3.26 -6.43
N PHE A 107 -2.81 3.97 -5.39
CA PHE A 107 -2.21 3.96 -4.07
C PHE A 107 -3.21 3.32 -3.10
N VAL A 108 -2.83 2.21 -2.50
CA VAL A 108 -3.71 1.43 -1.63
C VAL A 108 -3.39 1.75 -0.18
N PHE A 109 -4.21 2.58 0.44
CA PHE A 109 -4.10 2.92 1.86
C PHE A 109 -4.84 1.90 2.73
N ILE A 110 -4.28 1.55 3.88
CA ILE A 110 -4.93 0.63 4.83
C ILE A 110 -5.54 1.43 5.97
N GLU A 111 -6.86 1.43 6.06
CA GLU A 111 -7.61 2.07 7.15
C GLU A 111 -7.86 1.09 8.30
N GLU A 112 -8.02 1.64 9.50
CA GLU A 112 -8.32 0.86 10.70
C GLU A 112 -9.70 0.21 10.59
N LEU A 113 -9.75 -1.11 10.74
CA LEU A 113 -11.00 -1.84 10.85
C LEU A 113 -11.60 -1.63 12.25
N ILE A 114 -12.61 -0.77 12.35
CA ILE A 114 -13.41 -0.60 13.56
C ILE A 114 -14.46 -1.72 13.62
N ILE A 115 -14.28 -2.67 14.54
CA ILE A 115 -15.31 -3.68 14.85
C ILE A 115 -16.15 -3.13 16.00
N GLU A 116 -17.38 -2.69 15.71
CA GLU A 116 -18.34 -2.36 16.76
C GLU A 116 -18.74 -3.67 17.47
N GLU A 117 -18.35 -3.81 18.75
CA GLU A 117 -18.86 -4.88 19.60
C GLU A 117 -20.38 -4.70 19.71
N SER A 118 -21.13 -5.54 19.00
CA SER A 118 -22.58 -5.66 19.19
C SER A 118 -22.82 -6.06 20.65
N GLY A 119 -23.31 -5.12 21.46
CA GLY A 119 -23.60 -5.34 22.87
C GLY A 119 -24.69 -6.39 23.05
N ASN A 120 -24.30 -7.66 23.18
CA ASN A 120 -25.16 -8.72 23.71
C ASN A 120 -25.24 -8.58 25.24
N ASN A 121 -25.98 -7.57 25.70
CA ASN A 121 -26.63 -7.61 27.01
C ASN A 121 -28.03 -8.23 26.82
N GLU A 122 -28.09 -9.54 26.55
CA GLU A 122 -29.29 -10.29 26.89
C GLU A 122 -29.30 -10.47 28.41
N ALA A 123 -30.00 -9.56 29.09
CA ALA A 123 -30.40 -9.77 30.47
C ALA A 123 -31.26 -11.03 30.54
N TYR A 124 -30.73 -12.09 31.13
CA TYR A 124 -31.54 -13.25 31.53
C TYR A 124 -32.65 -12.76 32.46
N PRO A 125 -33.94 -13.06 32.20
CA PRO A 125 -34.99 -12.81 33.17
C PRO A 125 -34.74 -13.72 34.38
N ASP A 126 -34.54 -13.10 35.53
CA ASP A 126 -34.51 -13.75 36.83
C ASP A 126 -35.90 -14.36 37.12
N ASN A 127 -36.01 -15.69 36.97
CA ASN A 127 -37.21 -16.44 37.34
C ASN A 127 -37.26 -16.78 38.84
N SER A 128 -36.76 -15.89 39.71
CA SER A 128 -37.01 -15.98 41.14
C SER A 128 -38.37 -15.34 41.50
N LYS A 129 -39.44 -16.12 41.30
CA LYS A 129 -40.61 -16.18 42.20
C LYS A 129 -41.53 -17.32 41.81
N ALA A 130 -41.54 -18.31 42.70
CA ALA A 130 -42.58 -19.32 42.88
C ALA A 130 -43.88 -18.70 43.40
#